data_AF-A0A9W6ZNA2-F1
#
_entry.id   AF-A0A9W6ZNA2-F1
#
_cell.length_a   1.000
_cell.length_b   1.000
_cell.length_c   1.000
_cell.angle_alpha   90.00
_cell.angle_beta   90.00
_cell.angle_gamma   90.00
#
_symmetry.space_group_name_H-M   'P 1'
#
loop_
_entity.id
_entity.type
_entity.pdbx_description
1 polymer ?
#
loop_
_entity_poly.entity_id
_entity_poly.type
_entity_poly.pdbx_seq_one_letter_code
_entity_poly.pdbx_strand_id
1 'polypeptide(L)'
;MVHRDDHMCLYHGEANVNEPDFHRFPMLANARVWKTTVGPGEILLMPEGTYHQCRNKTDCLSYSRFHLDTLNLPSFIQSLLDNDAPEIDHATILWNACKDLMDKNDALIDRATEARKQVRVNV
;
A
#
# COMPACT_ATOMS: atom_id res chain seq x y z
N MET A 1 -1.63 11.24 3.94
CA MET A 1 -2.68 10.25 3.64
C MET A 1 -2.94 10.41 2.15
N VAL A 2 -2.49 9.47 1.31
CA VAL A 2 -2.92 9.49 -0.09
C VAL A 2 -4.33 8.91 -0.01
N HIS A 3 -5.30 9.83 0.07
CA HIS A 3 -6.70 9.47 0.01
C HIS A 3 -6.90 8.90 -1.38
N ARG A 4 -7.22 7.60 -1.46
CA ARG A 4 -7.96 7.09 -2.61
C ARG A 4 -9.12 8.02 -2.84
N ASP A 5 -9.51 8.25 -4.07
CA ASP A 5 -10.78 8.91 -4.32
C ASP A 5 -11.88 8.11 -3.56
N ASP A 6 -12.29 8.65 -2.40
CA ASP A 6 -13.09 7.94 -1.40
C ASP A 6 -14.48 7.58 -1.99
N HIS A 7 -14.82 8.16 -3.15
CA HIS A 7 -15.96 7.83 -3.99
C HIS A 7 -15.99 6.37 -4.50
N MET A 8 -14.87 5.63 -4.51
CA MET A 8 -14.86 4.21 -4.91
C MET A 8 -14.83 3.24 -3.73
N CYS A 9 -14.73 3.74 -2.50
CA CYS A 9 -14.76 2.90 -1.30
C CYS A 9 -16.18 2.41 -0.97
N LEU A 10 -16.29 1.29 -0.24
CA LEU A 10 -17.56 0.80 0.27
C LEU A 10 -18.30 1.91 1.04
N TYR A 11 -19.53 2.22 0.60
CA TYR A 11 -20.35 3.31 1.15
C TYR A 11 -19.75 4.71 1.01
N HIS A 12 -18.83 4.93 0.07
CA HIS A 12 -18.24 6.23 -0.25
C HIS A 12 -17.63 6.97 0.95
N GLY A 13 -17.16 6.23 1.96
CA GLY A 13 -16.65 6.81 3.21
C GLY A 13 -17.72 7.42 4.13
N GLU A 14 -19.01 7.32 3.79
CA GLU A 14 -20.11 7.95 4.54
C GLU A 14 -20.48 7.22 5.82
N ALA A 15 -20.05 5.96 5.96
CA ALA A 15 -20.31 5.14 7.12
C ALA A 15 -19.64 5.69 8.39
N ASN A 16 -20.44 6.11 9.36
CA ASN A 16 -19.94 6.49 10.69
C ASN A 16 -19.73 5.25 11.55
N VAL A 17 -18.47 4.90 11.84
CA VAL A 17 -18.16 3.72 12.66
C VAL A 17 -18.50 3.93 14.15
N ASN A 18 -18.60 5.19 14.62
CA ASN A 18 -19.00 5.47 16.01
C ASN A 18 -20.50 5.35 16.22
N GLU A 19 -21.29 5.59 15.17
CA GLU A 19 -22.76 5.52 15.16
C GLU A 19 -23.22 4.78 13.89
N PRO A 20 -23.02 3.44 13.82
CA PRO A 20 -23.26 2.70 12.60
C PRO A 20 -24.76 2.59 12.29
N ASP A 21 -25.14 3.02 11.09
CA ASP A 21 -26.47 2.81 10.53
C ASP A 21 -26.49 1.52 9.72
N PHE A 22 -26.91 0.41 10.34
CA PHE A 22 -26.99 -0.90 9.68
C PHE A 22 -28.15 -1.02 8.68
N HIS A 23 -29.10 -0.07 8.67
CA HIS A 23 -30.15 -0.06 7.65
C HIS A 23 -29.62 0.55 6.35
N ARG A 24 -28.90 1.67 6.45
CA ARG A 24 -28.26 2.33 5.30
C ARG A 24 -26.99 1.61 4.85
N PHE A 25 -26.24 1.02 5.78
CA PHE A 25 -24.94 0.38 5.55
C PHE A 25 -24.92 -1.07 6.07
N PRO A 26 -25.73 -1.98 5.50
CA PRO A 26 -25.94 -3.33 6.06
C PRO A 26 -24.68 -4.19 6.17
N MET A 27 -23.68 -3.98 5.31
CA MET A 27 -22.42 -4.72 5.36
C MET A 27 -21.59 -4.40 6.60
N LEU A 28 -21.82 -3.25 7.27
CA LEU A 28 -21.15 -2.94 8.53
C LEU A 28 -21.49 -3.94 9.64
N ALA A 29 -22.66 -4.59 9.58
CA ALA A 29 -23.03 -5.61 10.57
C ALA A 29 -22.11 -6.86 10.51
N ASN A 30 -21.45 -7.07 9.37
CA ASN A 30 -20.51 -8.16 9.15
C ASN A 30 -19.04 -7.73 9.31
N ALA A 31 -18.79 -6.44 9.53
CA ALA A 31 -17.44 -5.91 9.62
C ALA A 31 -16.82 -6.25 10.98
N ARG A 32 -15.61 -6.84 10.96
CA ARG A 32 -14.77 -6.92 12.16
C ARG A 32 -14.04 -5.59 12.33
N VAL A 33 -14.23 -4.95 13.48
CA VAL A 33 -13.63 -3.64 13.78
C VAL A 33 -12.50 -3.79 14.80
N TRP A 34 -11.37 -3.16 14.51
CA TRP A 34 -10.27 -2.97 15.46
C TRP A 34 -10.16 -1.50 15.81
N LYS A 35 -10.02 -1.21 17.11
CA LYS A 35 -9.89 0.15 17.63
C LYS A 35 -8.59 0.27 18.40
N THR A 36 -7.77 1.24 18.02
CA THR A 36 -6.52 1.57 18.70
C THR A 36 -6.37 3.08 18.89
N THR A 37 -5.47 3.50 19.77
CA THR A 37 -5.04 4.89 19.92
C THR A 37 -3.54 4.93 19.70
N VAL A 38 -3.09 5.75 18.76
CA VAL A 38 -1.67 5.92 18.45
C VAL A 38 -1.17 7.16 19.19
N GLY A 39 -0.23 6.97 20.10
CA GLY A 39 0.41 8.02 20.89
C GLY A 39 1.64 8.63 20.20
N PRO A 40 2.21 9.71 20.77
CA PRO A 40 3.43 10.31 20.26
C PRO A 40 4.60 9.29 20.21
N GLY A 41 5.25 9.20 19.06
CA GLY A 41 6.38 8.29 18.83
C GLY A 41 5.98 6.86 18.44
N GLU A 42 4.70 6.50 18.49
CA GLU A 42 4.22 5.21 18.02
C GLU A 42 4.06 5.19 16.49
N ILE A 43 4.24 4.00 15.91
CA ILE A 43 4.11 3.78 14.46
C ILE A 43 2.98 2.78 14.23
N LEU A 44 2.02 3.18 13.40
CA LEU A 44 0.97 2.30 12.92
C LEU A 44 1.34 1.79 11.53
N LEU A 45 1.51 0.47 11.40
CA LEU A 45 1.63 -0.20 10.10
C LEU A 45 0.25 -0.75 9.71
N MET A 46 -0.24 -0.36 8.54
CA MET A 46 -1.51 -0.82 8.01
C MET A 46 -1.28 -1.64 6.74
N PRO A 47 -1.75 -2.89 6.68
CA PRO A 47 -1.77 -3.66 5.44
C PRO A 47 -2.57 -2.97 4.34
N GLU A 48 -2.26 -3.29 3.09
CA GLU A 48 -3.03 -2.82 1.94
C GLU A 48 -4.51 -3.23 2.05
N GLY A 49 -5.41 -2.37 1.54
CA GLY A 49 -6.85 -2.64 1.61
C GLY A 49 -7.49 -2.46 2.98
N THR A 50 -6.74 -2.04 4.01
CA THR A 50 -7.33 -1.73 5.33
C THR A 50 -8.23 -0.50 5.26
N TYR A 51 -9.55 -0.71 5.27
CA TYR A 51 -10.52 0.35 5.47
C TYR A 51 -10.38 0.94 6.88
N HIS A 52 -10.18 2.25 6.98
CA HIS A 52 -9.90 2.89 8.26
C HIS A 52 -10.51 4.29 8.36
N GLN A 53 -10.84 4.68 9.59
CA GLN A 53 -11.24 6.03 9.94
C GLN A 53 -10.37 6.49 11.11
N CYS A 54 -9.85 7.71 11.02
CA CYS A 54 -9.03 8.32 12.07
C CYS A 54 -9.73 9.54 12.66
N ARG A 55 -9.56 9.76 13.97
CA ARG A 55 -9.94 11.02 14.63
C ARG A 55 -8.84 11.45 15.58
N ASN A 56 -8.52 12.75 15.55
CA ASN A 56 -7.62 13.34 16.53
C ASN A 56 -8.34 13.44 17.89
N LYS A 57 -7.73 12.89 18.94
CA LYS A 57 -8.21 13.04 20.33
C LYS A 57 -7.72 14.33 20.99
N THR A 58 -6.60 14.84 20.51
CA THR A 58 -5.92 16.07 20.91
C THR A 58 -5.29 16.68 19.67
N ASP A 59 -4.79 17.92 19.76
CA ASP A 59 -3.95 18.49 18.71
C ASP A 59 -2.78 17.55 18.38
N CYS A 60 -2.61 17.26 17.09
CA CYS A 60 -1.72 16.21 16.61
C CYS A 60 -1.15 16.58 15.25
N LEU A 61 0.14 16.29 15.05
CA LEU A 61 0.80 16.27 13.75
C LEU A 61 1.28 14.85 13.47
N SER A 62 0.82 14.25 12.38
CA SER A 62 1.20 12.90 11.97
C SER A 62 1.74 12.87 10.55
N TYR A 63 2.61 11.91 10.26
CA TYR A 63 3.18 11.66 8.95
C TYR A 63 2.85 10.25 8.47
N SER A 64 2.53 10.11 7.18
CA SER A 64 2.15 8.83 6.57
C SER A 64 2.94 8.60 5.29
N ARG A 65 3.41 7.37 5.08
CA ARG A 65 3.99 6.90 3.82
C ARG A 65 3.28 5.64 3.35
N PHE A 66 3.23 5.49 2.04
CA PHE A 66 2.88 4.24 1.38
C PHE A 66 4.17 3.51 1.01
N HIS A 67 4.18 2.19 1.11
CA HIS A 67 5.28 1.32 0.71
C HIS A 67 4.73 0.24 -0.21
N LEU A 68 5.38 0.03 -1.35
CA LEU A 68 5.05 -1.02 -2.31
C LEU A 68 6.13 -2.10 -2.26
N ASP A 69 5.71 -3.35 -2.07
CA ASP A 69 6.57 -4.52 -1.98
C ASP A 69 5.91 -5.74 -2.67
N THR A 70 6.53 -6.90 -2.54
CA THR A 70 6.04 -8.14 -3.16
C THR A 70 4.72 -8.64 -2.60
N LEU A 71 4.33 -8.24 -1.39
CA LEU A 71 3.08 -8.67 -0.76
C LEU A 71 1.89 -7.88 -1.33
N ASN A 72 2.06 -6.57 -1.51
CA ASN A 72 0.96 -5.70 -1.94
C ASN A 72 0.97 -5.34 -3.43
N LEU A 73 2.02 -5.69 -4.19
CA LEU A 73 2.10 -5.49 -5.64
C LEU A 73 0.91 -6.07 -6.42
N PRO A 74 0.42 -7.31 -6.15
CA PRO A 74 -0.75 -7.83 -6.87
C PRO A 74 -1.99 -6.94 -6.70
N SER A 75 -2.27 -6.51 -5.47
CA SER A 75 -3.39 -5.61 -5.16
C SER A 75 -3.21 -4.23 -5.79
N PHE A 76 -1.97 -3.74 -5.90
CA PHE A 76 -1.66 -2.48 -6.58
C PHE A 76 -1.87 -2.56 -8.09
N ILE A 77 -1.55 -3.70 -8.72
CA ILE A 77 -1.86 -3.95 -10.14
C ILE A 77 -3.39 -4.05 -10.33
N GLN A 78 -4.08 -4.74 -9.43
CA GLN A 78 -5.54 -4.82 -9.46
C GLN A 78 -6.19 -3.42 -9.36
N SER A 79 -5.68 -2.57 -8.48
CA SER A 79 -6.09 -1.17 -8.32
C SER A 79 -5.96 -0.37 -9.62
N LEU A 80 -4.86 -0.56 -10.37
CA LEU A 80 -4.70 0.02 -11.71
C LEU A 80 -5.76 -0.49 -12.70
N LEU A 81 -6.06 -1.79 -12.69
CA LEU A 81 -7.05 -2.38 -13.61
C LEU A 81 -8.47 -1.91 -13.30
N ASP A 82 -8.79 -1.78 -12.01
CA ASP A 82 -10.10 -1.35 -11.53
C ASP A 82 -10.27 0.17 -11.60
N ASN A 83 -9.17 0.92 -11.74
CA ASN A 83 -9.12 2.38 -11.73
C ASN A 83 -9.82 2.97 -10.48
N ASP A 84 -9.60 2.34 -9.33
CA ASP A 84 -10.23 2.67 -8.04
C ASP A 84 -9.45 3.72 -7.22
N ALA A 85 -8.28 4.12 -7.71
CA ALA A 85 -7.41 5.13 -7.09
C ALA A 85 -6.76 6.04 -8.18
N PRO A 86 -7.58 6.84 -8.89
CA PRO A 86 -7.13 7.65 -10.03
C PRO A 86 -6.10 8.73 -9.67
N GLU A 87 -5.97 9.09 -8.40
CA GLU A 87 -4.98 10.04 -7.91
C GLU A 87 -3.56 9.45 -7.80
N ILE A 88 -3.43 8.12 -7.89
CA ILE A 88 -2.14 7.43 -7.91
C ILE A 88 -1.74 7.17 -9.36
N ASP A 89 -0.56 7.66 -9.74
CA ASP A 89 0.08 7.31 -11.02
C ASP A 89 0.69 5.90 -10.97
N HIS A 90 -0.18 4.89 -10.98
CA HIS A 90 0.18 3.48 -10.92
C HIS A 90 1.13 3.09 -12.05
N ALA A 91 0.87 3.59 -13.27
CA ALA A 91 1.64 3.24 -14.45
C ALA A 91 3.11 3.66 -14.32
N THR A 92 3.36 4.91 -13.91
CA THR A 92 4.72 5.40 -13.67
C THR A 92 5.40 4.66 -12.53
N ILE A 93 4.70 4.39 -11.42
CA ILE A 93 5.24 3.64 -10.29
C ILE A 93 5.67 2.23 -10.71
N LEU A 94 4.80 1.51 -11.42
CA LEU A 94 5.08 0.16 -11.92
C LEU A 94 6.21 0.17 -12.95
N TRP A 95 6.22 1.14 -13.87
CA TRP A 95 7.30 1.30 -14.84
C TRP A 95 8.66 1.48 -14.16
N ASN A 96 8.74 2.39 -13.19
CA ASN A 96 9.96 2.65 -12.43
C ASN A 96 10.40 1.41 -11.64
N ALA A 97 9.46 0.70 -11.00
CA ALA A 97 9.75 -0.53 -10.27
C ALA A 97 10.30 -1.63 -11.20
N CYS A 98 9.71 -1.81 -12.38
CA CYS A 98 10.18 -2.75 -13.39
C CYS A 98 11.57 -2.39 -13.90
N LYS A 99 11.82 -1.11 -14.20
CA LYS A 99 13.12 -0.63 -14.67
C LYS A 99 14.21 -0.86 -13.63
N ASP A 100 13.95 -0.51 -12.38
CA ASP A 100 14.89 -0.73 -11.27
C ASP A 100 15.19 -2.22 -11.06
N LEU A 101 14.19 -3.09 -11.24
CA LEU A 101 14.37 -4.54 -11.14
C LEU A 101 15.24 -5.08 -12.27
N MET A 102 15.02 -4.63 -13.51
CA MET A 102 15.84 -5.00 -14.67
C MET A 102 17.30 -4.58 -14.44
N ASP A 103 17.55 -3.35 -13.99
CA ASP A 103 18.91 -2.85 -13.74
C ASP A 103 19.63 -3.66 -12.65
N LYS A 104 18.92 -4.03 -11.58
CA LYS A 104 19.46 -4.90 -10.53
C LYS A 104 19.76 -6.30 -11.05
N ASN A 105 18.90 -6.85 -11.88
CA ASN A 105 19.09 -8.17 -12.49
C ASN A 105 20.31 -8.19 -13.42
N ASP A 106 20.47 -7.17 -14.26
CA ASP A 106 21.62 -7.04 -15.15
C ASP A 106 22.93 -6.95 -14.35
N ALA A 107 22.96 -6.09 -13.32
CA ALA A 107 24.13 -5.98 -12.43
C ALA A 107 24.46 -7.30 -11.71
N LEU A 108 23.45 -8.10 -11.35
CA LEU A 108 23.66 -9.43 -10.75
C LEU A 108 24.24 -10.42 -11.77
N ILE A 109 23.74 -10.42 -13.00
CA ILE A 109 24.23 -11.29 -14.08
C ILE A 109 25.68 -10.95 -14.43
N ASP A 110 26.01 -9.67 -14.53
CA ASP A 110 27.38 -9.20 -14.81
C ASP A 110 28.35 -9.69 -13.73
N ARG A 111 27.99 -9.48 -12.46
CA ARG A 111 28.79 -9.96 -11.31
C ARG A 111 28.98 -11.48 -11.33
N ALA A 112 27.92 -12.23 -11.61
CA ALA A 112 27.99 -13.69 -11.69
C ALA A 112 28.88 -14.15 -12.85
N THR A 113 28.84 -13.44 -13.98
CA THR A 113 29.66 -13.72 -15.16
C THR A 113 31.14 -13.47 -14.88
N GLU A 114 31.48 -12.35 -14.27
CA GLU A 114 32.87 -12.03 -13.89
C GLU A 114 33.44 -13.01 -12.87
N ALA A 115 32.66 -13.37 -11.84
CA ALA A 115 33.06 -14.38 -10.87
C ALA A 115 33.38 -15.74 -11.53
N ARG A 116 32.57 -16.17 -12.51
CA ARG A 116 32.81 -17.42 -13.26
C ARG A 116 34.07 -17.37 -14.12
N LYS A 117 34.39 -16.21 -14.71
CA LYS A 117 35.63 -16.02 -15.48
C LYS A 117 36.86 -16.16 -14.57
N GLN A 118 36.84 -15.55 -13.38
CA GLN A 118 37.95 -15.64 -12.42
C GLN A 118 38.21 -17.07 -11.95
N VAL A 119 37.16 -17.86 -11.70
CA VAL A 119 37.30 -19.28 -11.35
C VAL A 119 37.95 -20.07 -12.49
N ARG A 120 37.58 -19.82 -13.75
CA ARG A 120 38.15 -20.50 -14.92
C ARG A 120 39.62 -20.17 -15.20
N VAL A 121 40.11 -19.00 -14.77
CA VAL A 121 41.51 -18.59 -14.97
C VAL A 121 42.44 -19.21 -13.92
N ASN A 122 41.90 -19.64 -12.77
CA ASN A 122 42.64 -20.20 -11.65
C ASN A 122 42.65 -21.74 -11.61
N VAL A 123 42.21 -22.41 -12.68
CA VAL A 123 42.23 -23.88 -12.89
C VAL A 123 43.05 -24.17 -14.13
#